data_AF-A0A3M1PB18-F1
#
_entry.id   AF-A0A3M1PB18-F1
#
_cell.length_a   1.000
_cell.length_b   1.000
_cell.length_c   1.000
_cell.angle_alpha   90.00
_cell.angle_beta   90.00
_cell.angle_gamma   90.00
#
_symmetry.space_group_name_H-M   'P 1'
#
loop_
_entity.id
_entity.type
_entity.pdbx_description
1 polymer ?
#
loop_
_entity_poly.entity_id
_entity_poly.type
_entity_poly.pdbx_seq_one_letter_code
_entity_poly.pdbx_strand_id
1 'polypeptide(L)' 'MTNYWAIAIGINRYPQLQPLVYAERDAQSLIQSLINDAGFLPDSCVRLTDSSPPAAWGPTTPDRAGIQTAIAQV' A
#
# COMPACT_ATOMS: atom_id res chain seq x y z
N MET A 1 -13.47 -15.16 -13.73
CA MET A 1 -12.78 -13.88 -13.50
C MET A 1 -11.75 -14.13 -12.42
N THR A 2 -10.48 -13.89 -12.68
CA THR A 2 -9.42 -14.09 -11.68
C THR A 2 -9.43 -12.92 -10.72
N ASN A 3 -9.50 -13.20 -9.42
CA ASN A 3 -9.54 -12.16 -8.38
C ASN A 3 -8.10 -11.81 -8.00
N TYR A 4 -7.55 -10.78 -8.63
CA TYR A 4 -6.19 -10.33 -8.36
C TYR A 4 -6.18 -9.32 -7.22
N TRP A 5 -5.30 -9.54 -6.25
CA TRP A 5 -5.08 -8.66 -5.11
C TRP A 5 -3.69 -8.07 -5.16
N ALA A 6 -3.57 -6.83 -4.69
CA ALA A 6 -2.29 -6.13 -4.64
C ALA A 6 -2.14 -5.38 -3.33
N ILE A 7 -0.94 -5.44 -2.75
CA ILE A 7 -0.52 -4.61 -1.64
C ILE A 7 0.74 -3.86 -2.09
N ALA A 8 0.69 -2.53 -2.12
CA ALA A 8 1.86 -1.69 -2.36
C ALA A 8 2.27 -0.96 -1.08
N ILE A 9 3.55 -1.09 -0.72
CA ILE A 9 4.11 -0.53 0.50
C ILE A 9 5.21 0.47 0.11
N GLY A 10 5.07 1.72 0.57
CA GLY A 10 6.04 2.78 0.33
C GLY A 10 6.40 3.49 1.63
N ILE A 11 7.65 3.34 2.09
CA ILE A 11 8.11 3.90 3.37
C ILE A 11 9.16 4.98 3.08
N ASN A 12 8.82 6.22 3.37
CA ASN A 12 9.77 7.33 3.31
C ASN A 12 10.44 7.58 4.67
N ARG A 13 9.76 7.30 5.79
CA ARG A 13 10.22 7.66 7.13
C ARG A 13 10.62 6.45 7.97
N TYR A 14 11.90 6.10 7.93
CA TYR A 14 12.48 5.14 8.86
C TYR A 14 12.97 5.86 10.14
N PRO A 15 12.69 5.34 11.35
CA PRO A 15 13.02 6.04 12.60
C PRO A 15 14.49 6.39 12.81
N GLN A 16 15.41 5.63 12.20
CA GLN A 16 16.86 5.77 12.40
C GLN A 16 17.61 6.21 11.13
N LEU A 17 16.92 6.52 10.04
CA LEU A 17 17.52 6.87 8.76
C LEU A 17 17.01 8.22 8.27
N GLN A 18 17.76 8.83 7.33
CA GLN A 18 17.27 10.01 6.64
C GLN A 18 16.02 9.68 5.81
N PRO A 19 15.03 10.59 5.72
CA PRO A 19 13.83 10.35 4.94
C PRO A 19 14.15 10.08 3.45
N LEU A 20 13.47 9.08 2.88
CA LEU A 20 13.44 8.89 1.44
C LEU A 20 12.41 9.84 0.82
N VAL A 21 12.50 10.03 -0.50
CA VAL A 21 11.68 11.00 -1.24
C VAL A 21 10.58 10.34 -2.06
N TYR A 22 10.80 9.12 -2.57
CA TYR A 22 9.96 8.56 -3.64
C TYR A 22 9.21 7.28 -3.29
N ALA A 23 9.49 6.61 -2.18
CA ALA A 23 8.88 5.30 -1.90
C ALA A 23 7.35 5.36 -1.82
N GLU A 24 6.78 6.40 -1.21
CA GLU A 24 5.31 6.60 -1.19
C GLU A 24 4.74 6.83 -2.59
N ARG A 25 5.44 7.64 -3.39
CA ARG A 25 5.04 7.96 -4.77
C ARG A 25 5.10 6.72 -5.65
N ASP A 26 6.11 5.88 -5.47
CA ASP A 26 6.28 4.63 -6.18
C ASP A 26 5.13 3.67 -5.84
N ALA A 27 4.79 3.53 -4.56
CA ALA A 27 3.66 2.70 -4.13
C ALA A 27 2.32 3.19 -4.69
N GLN A 28 2.10 4.51 -4.73
CA GLN A 28 0.90 5.08 -5.35
C GLN A 28 0.86 4.82 -6.87
N SER A 29 1.97 5.06 -7.57
CA SER A 29 2.05 4.90 -9.02
C SER A 29 1.86 3.44 -9.42
N LEU A 30 2.39 2.51 -8.63
CA LEU A 30 2.22 1.07 -8.84
C LEU A 30 0.74 0.67 -8.74
N ILE A 31 0.03 1.08 -7.69
CA ILE A 31 -1.41 0.76 -7.52
C ILE A 31 -2.24 1.37 -8.64
N GLN A 32 -1.95 2.62 -9.02
CA GLN A 32 -2.64 3.27 -10.15
C GLN A 32 -2.42 2.51 -11.46
N SER A 33 -1.21 2.03 -11.72
CA SER A 33 -0.91 1.23 -12.92
C SER A 33 -1.63 -0.13 -12.89
N LEU A 34 -1.69 -0.79 -11.73
CA LEU A 34 -2.41 -2.07 -11.59
C LEU A 34 -3.92 -1.92 -11.84
N ILE A 35 -4.53 -0.84 -11.36
CA ILE A 35 -5.94 -0.56 -11.57
C ILE A 35 -6.21 -0.16 -13.03
N ASN A 36 -5.48 0.85 -13.53
CA ASN A 36 -5.79 1.47 -14.81
C ASN A 36 -5.33 0.62 -16.00
N ASP A 37 -4.16 -0.03 -15.89
CA ASP A 37 -3.51 -0.69 -17.03
C ASP A 37 -3.66 -2.22 -16.96
N ALA A 38 -3.68 -2.80 -15.76
CA ALA A 38 -3.78 -4.25 -15.55
C ALA A 38 -5.19 -4.74 -15.15
N GLY A 39 -6.15 -3.83 -14.96
CA GLY A 39 -7.55 -4.16 -14.70
C GLY A 39 -7.83 -4.74 -13.30
N PHE A 40 -6.98 -4.47 -12.32
CA PHE A 40 -7.25 -4.84 -10.93
C PHE A 40 -8.44 -4.03 -10.40
N LEU A 41 -9.24 -4.65 -9.54
CA LEU A 41 -10.32 -3.95 -8.87
C LEU A 41 -9.73 -2.99 -7.82
N PRO A 42 -10.19 -1.72 -7.76
CA PRO A 42 -9.72 -0.76 -6.76
C PRO A 42 -9.86 -1.28 -5.32
N ASP A 43 -10.94 -1.99 -5.02
CA ASP A 43 -11.20 -2.54 -3.69
C ASP A 43 -10.25 -3.71 -3.32
N SER A 44 -9.60 -4.32 -4.32
CA SER A 44 -8.60 -5.38 -4.15
C SER A 44 -7.16 -4.84 -4.08
N CYS A 45 -6.99 -3.51 -4.11
CA CYS A 45 -5.70 -2.84 -4.12
C CYS A 45 -5.50 -2.04 -2.83
N VAL A 46 -4.54 -2.46 -2.01
CA VAL A 46 -4.22 -1.83 -0.73
C VAL A 46 -2.91 -1.04 -0.85
N ARG A 47 -2.89 0.17 -0.29
CA ARG A 47 -1.69 1.02 -0.20
C ARG A 47 -1.33 1.30 1.27
N LEU A 48 -0.10 1.00 1.65
CA LEU A 48 0.47 1.32 2.96
C LEU A 48 1.63 2.30 2.79
N THR A 49 1.47 3.51 3.31
CA THR A 49 2.48 4.57 3.25
C THR A 49 2.50 5.37 4.54
N ASP A 50 3.57 6.12 4.84
CA ASP A 50 3.62 6.95 6.06
C ASP A 50 2.44 7.95 6.12
N SER A 51 1.92 8.35 4.96
CA SER A 51 0.79 9.27 4.79
C SER A 51 -0.53 8.60 4.38
N SER A 52 -0.66 7.26 4.36
CA SER A 52 -1.91 6.63 3.93
C SER A 52 -3.02 6.83 4.97
N PRO A 53 -4.25 7.15 4.54
CA PRO A 53 -5.38 7.16 5.45
C PRO A 53 -5.71 5.73 5.90
N PRO A 54 -6.27 5.54 7.11
CA PRO A 54 -6.75 4.23 7.55
C PRO A 54 -7.74 3.62 6.57
N ALA A 55 -7.70 2.30 6.42
CA ALA A 55 -8.68 1.55 5.65
C ALA A 55 -9.87 1.16 6.56
N ALA A 56 -10.96 0.69 5.95
CA ALA A 56 -12.15 0.25 6.70
C ALA A 56 -11.85 -0.88 7.71
N TRP A 57 -10.83 -1.69 7.42
CA TRP A 57 -10.39 -2.82 8.25
C TRP A 57 -9.26 -2.47 9.22
N GLY A 58 -8.75 -1.23 9.23
CA GLY A 58 -7.77 -0.79 10.23
C GLY A 58 -6.69 0.17 9.73
N PRO A 59 -5.66 0.41 10.56
CA PRO A 59 -4.53 1.27 10.22
C PRO A 59 -3.75 0.76 9.01
N THR A 60 -3.35 1.68 8.13
CA THR A 60 -2.52 1.42 6.95
C THR A 60 -1.07 1.90 7.14
N THR A 61 -0.68 2.17 8.39
CA THR A 61 0.68 2.53 8.75
C THR A 61 1.63 1.43 8.27
N PRO A 62 2.75 1.76 7.61
CA PRO A 62 3.63 0.75 7.03
C PRO A 62 4.60 0.16 8.06
N ASP A 63 4.07 -0.19 9.24
CA ASP A 63 4.78 -0.91 10.29
C ASP A 63 4.46 -2.41 10.23
N ARG A 64 5.10 -3.20 11.12
CA ARG A 64 4.89 -4.65 11.16
C ARG A 64 3.41 -5.02 11.33
N ALA A 65 2.68 -4.32 12.19
CA ALA A 65 1.29 -4.65 12.51
C ALA A 65 0.35 -4.28 11.36
N GLY A 66 0.56 -3.13 10.72
CA GLY A 66 -0.18 -2.71 9.54
C GLY A 66 0.03 -3.66 8.36
N ILE A 67 1.28 -4.09 8.11
CA ILE A 67 1.60 -5.06 7.06
C ILE A 67 0.93 -6.42 7.34
N GLN A 68 0.99 -6.91 8.59
CA GLN A 68 0.32 -8.16 8.98
C GLN A 68 -1.20 -8.07 8.80
N THR A 69 -1.79 -6.95 9.18
CA THR A 69 -3.23 -6.72 9.00
C THR A 69 -3.60 -6.70 7.52
N ALA A 70 -2.83 -6.01 6.68
CA ALA A 70 -3.07 -5.93 5.24
C ALA A 70 -2.99 -7.29 4.55
N ILE A 71 -1.99 -8.12 4.91
CA ILE A 71 -1.86 -9.48 4.38
C ILE A 71 -3.05 -10.36 4.77
N ALA A 72 -3.68 -10.12 5.93
CA ALA A 72 -4.85 -10.88 6.35
C ALA A 72 -6.14 -10.52 5.60
N GLN A 73 -6.15 -9.46 4.77
CA GLN A 73 -7.32 -9.01 4.01
C GLN A 73 -7.32 -9.47 2.54
N VAL A 74 -6.22 -10.06 2.06
CA VAL A 74 -6.03 -10.48 0.65
C VAL A 74 -6.12 -11.98 0.47
#